data_AF-A0A7M7JC58-F1
#
_entry.id   AF-A0A7M7JC58-F1
#
_cell.length_a   1.000
_cell.length_b   1.000
_cell.length_c   1.000
_cell.angle_alpha   90.00
_cell.angle_beta   90.00
_cell.angle_gamma   90.00
#
_symmetry.space_group_name_H-M   'P 1'
#
loop_
_entity.id
_entity.type
_entity.pdbx_description
1 polymer ?
#
loop_
_entity_poly.entity_id
_entity_poly.type
_entity_poly.pdbx_seq_one_letter_code
_entity_poly.pdbx_strand_id
1 'polypeptide(L)'
;MDRLHKQQTETMTPEEQERDLVERELAEYVKRYFKGALAKATELTVKSSRSRHAVDIQNLASQHYEEGVRKSFDAIHKLFKSEGLLEQMTKLREMDKQQKQFKGTTVRRPTGIASIDTQLLVDVLNTGLLRKEREILEELKQEQDKLIDELTNLSPS
;
A
#
# COMPACT_ATOMS: atom_id res chain seq x y z
N MET A 1 2.55 10.13 -27.08
CA MET A 1 2.44 9.30 -25.86
C MET A 1 2.31 10.16 -24.60
N ASP A 2 3.14 11.19 -24.38
CA ASP A 2 3.12 11.99 -23.13
C ASP A 2 1.86 12.83 -22.86
N ARG A 3 1.11 13.25 -23.90
CA ARG A 3 -0.13 14.03 -23.70
C ARG A 3 -1.34 13.20 -23.28
N LEU A 4 -1.37 11.91 -23.65
CA LEU A 4 -2.44 10.97 -23.29
C LEU A 4 -2.31 10.49 -21.84
N HIS A 5 -1.09 10.25 -21.37
CA HIS A 5 -0.85 9.93 -19.95
C HIS A 5 -1.13 11.12 -19.02
N LYS A 6 -0.84 12.36 -19.45
CA LYS A 6 -1.18 13.56 -18.67
C LYS A 6 -2.70 13.76 -18.50
N GLN A 7 -3.49 13.53 -19.54
CA GLN A 7 -4.96 13.66 -19.47
C GLN A 7 -5.64 12.54 -18.66
N GLN A 8 -5.07 11.33 -18.62
CA GLN A 8 -5.59 10.24 -17.79
C GLN A 8 -5.35 10.46 -16.29
N THR A 9 -4.22 11.06 -15.90
CA THR A 9 -3.95 11.39 -14.50
C THR A 9 -4.86 12.46 -13.91
N GLU A 10 -5.42 13.36 -14.74
CA GLU A 10 -6.28 14.47 -14.29
C GLU A 10 -7.72 14.05 -13.94
N THR A 11 -8.11 12.81 -14.27
CA THR A 11 -9.45 12.26 -13.99
C THR A 11 -9.47 11.16 -12.94
N MET A 12 -8.30 10.72 -12.46
CA MET A 12 -8.18 9.70 -11.42
C MET A 12 -8.42 10.29 -10.04
N THR A 13 -9.19 9.58 -9.23
CA THR A 13 -9.35 9.91 -7.81
C THR A 13 -8.00 9.78 -7.06
N PRO A 14 -7.81 10.47 -5.94
CA PRO A 14 -6.58 10.38 -5.15
C PRO A 14 -6.20 8.94 -4.76
N GLU A 15 -7.21 8.10 -4.53
CA GLU A 15 -7.05 6.67 -4.21
C GLU A 15 -6.55 5.86 -5.40
N GLU A 16 -7.07 6.12 -6.60
CA GLU A 16 -6.61 5.49 -7.83
C GLU A 16 -5.18 5.94 -8.19
N GLN A 17 -4.84 7.20 -7.95
CA GLN A 17 -3.49 7.72 -8.14
C GLN A 17 -2.49 7.05 -7.18
N GLU A 18 -2.86 6.86 -5.91
CA GLU A 18 -1.99 6.20 -4.94
C GLU A 18 -1.82 4.70 -5.23
N ARG A 19 -2.87 4.02 -5.73
CA ARG A 19 -2.78 2.63 -6.21
C ARG A 19 -1.84 2.48 -7.41
N ASP A 20 -1.97 3.35 -8.41
CA ASP A 20 -1.12 3.32 -9.61
C ASP A 20 0.37 3.57 -9.25
N LEU A 21 0.61 4.45 -8.28
CA LEU A 21 1.96 4.74 -7.80
C LEU A 21 2.60 3.54 -7.07
N VAL A 22 1.83 2.84 -6.23
CA VAL A 22 2.26 1.59 -5.57
C VAL A 22 2.53 0.49 -6.60
N GLU A 23 1.65 0.34 -7.60
CA GLU A 23 1.81 -0.65 -8.67
C GLU A 23 3.08 -0.41 -9.48
N ARG A 24 3.37 0.85 -9.83
CA ARG A 24 4.60 1.24 -10.53
C ARG A 24 5.86 0.95 -9.70
N GLU A 25 5.86 1.30 -8.41
CA GLU A 25 7.00 1.03 -7.53
C GLU A 25 7.28 -0.47 -7.40
N LEU A 26 6.24 -1.29 -7.20
CA LEU A 26 6.35 -2.75 -7.13
C LEU A 26 6.85 -3.33 -8.45
N ALA A 27 6.29 -2.89 -9.58
CA ALA A 27 6.73 -3.31 -10.90
C ALA A 27 8.21 -2.97 -11.14
N GLU A 28 8.66 -1.80 -10.70
CA GLU A 28 10.06 -1.39 -10.85
C GLU A 28 11.01 -2.20 -9.96
N TYR A 29 10.61 -2.51 -8.72
CA TYR A 29 11.37 -3.39 -7.83
C TYR A 29 11.56 -4.79 -8.43
N VAL A 30 10.47 -5.38 -8.95
CA VAL A 30 10.48 -6.66 -9.66
C VAL A 30 11.38 -6.60 -10.90
N LYS A 31 11.31 -5.51 -11.67
CA LYS A 31 12.16 -5.29 -12.86
C LYS A 31 13.65 -5.31 -12.50
N ARG A 32 14.03 -4.67 -11.39
CA ARG A 32 15.42 -4.66 -10.89
C ARG A 32 15.88 -6.05 -10.50
N TYR A 33 15.02 -6.84 -9.85
CA TYR A 33 15.33 -8.22 -9.48
C TYR A 33 15.57 -9.11 -10.71
N PHE A 34 14.69 -9.04 -11.71
CA PHE A 34 14.86 -9.78 -12.97
C PHE A 34 16.12 -9.36 -13.74
N LYS A 35 16.42 -8.06 -13.79
CA LYS A 35 17.67 -7.56 -14.41
C LYS A 35 18.92 -8.13 -13.72
N GLY A 36 18.90 -8.25 -12.39
CA GLY A 36 19.99 -8.88 -11.63
C GLY A 36 20.11 -10.39 -11.89
N ALA A 37 18.98 -11.09 -11.96
CA ALA A 37 18.94 -12.51 -12.29
C ALA A 37 19.44 -12.79 -13.73
N LEU A 38 19.08 -11.93 -14.69
CA LEU A 38 19.56 -11.99 -16.07
C LEU A 38 21.07 -11.85 -16.17
N ALA A 39 21.62 -10.84 -15.49
CA ALA A 39 23.05 -10.56 -15.52
C ALA A 39 23.84 -11.78 -15.03
N LYS A 40 23.35 -12.46 -13.99
CA LYS A 40 23.96 -13.70 -13.47
C LYS A 40 23.77 -14.89 -14.41
N ALA A 41 22.59 -15.06 -15.00
CA ALA A 41 22.30 -16.16 -15.91
C ALA A 41 23.09 -16.07 -17.22
N THR A 42 23.31 -14.85 -17.72
CA THR A 42 24.08 -14.60 -18.96
C THR A 42 25.58 -14.49 -18.73
N GLU A 43 26.05 -14.38 -17.48
CA GLU A 43 27.48 -14.32 -17.14
C GLU A 43 28.27 -15.56 -17.63
N LEU A 44 27.69 -16.74 -17.50
CA LEU A 44 28.26 -18.00 -18.00
C LEU A 44 28.33 -18.02 -19.54
N THR A 45 27.29 -17.51 -20.20
CA THR A 45 27.20 -17.43 -21.67
C THR A 45 28.23 -16.45 -22.24
N VAL A 46 28.41 -15.29 -21.60
CA VAL A 46 29.43 -14.29 -21.97
C VAL A 46 30.85 -14.84 -21.78
N LYS A 47 31.10 -15.63 -20.73
CA LYS A 47 32.40 -16.30 -20.50
C LYS A 47 32.71 -17.39 -21.53
N SER A 48 31.70 -17.96 -22.19
CA SER A 48 31.85 -19.01 -23.20
C SER A 48 32.04 -18.51 -24.65
N SER A 49 32.20 -17.19 -24.85
CA SER A 49 32.10 -16.50 -26.15
C SER A 49 33.18 -16.80 -27.22
N ARG A 50 34.06 -17.78 -27.03
CA ARG A 50 35.02 -18.21 -28.06
C ARG A 50 34.44 -19.19 -29.10
N SER A 51 33.17 -19.56 -28.97
CA SER A 51 32.47 -20.49 -29.87
C SER A 51 31.88 -19.78 -31.10
N ARG A 52 31.95 -20.44 -32.27
CA ARG A 52 31.30 -19.99 -33.53
C ARG A 52 29.78 -19.77 -33.39
N HIS A 53 29.17 -20.36 -32.37
CA HIS A 53 27.72 -20.29 -32.07
C HIS A 53 27.38 -19.30 -30.94
N ALA A 54 28.34 -18.55 -30.42
CA ALA A 54 28.12 -17.66 -29.28
C ALA A 54 27.03 -16.60 -29.54
N VAL A 55 26.96 -16.09 -30.77
CA VAL A 55 25.95 -15.09 -31.19
C VAL A 55 24.54 -15.69 -31.20
N ASP A 56 24.38 -16.90 -31.74
CA ASP A 56 23.08 -17.58 -31.79
C ASP A 56 22.58 -17.93 -30.38
N ILE A 57 23.47 -18.41 -29.52
CA ILE A 57 23.16 -18.71 -28.11
C ILE A 57 22.76 -17.42 -27.36
N GLN A 58 23.45 -16.30 -27.62
CA GLN A 58 23.12 -15.01 -27.02
C GLN A 58 21.75 -14.49 -27.48
N ASN A 59 21.42 -14.64 -28.76
CA ASN A 59 20.12 -14.26 -29.31
C ASN A 59 18.98 -15.13 -28.74
N LEU A 60 19.18 -16.44 -28.67
CA LEU A 60 18.20 -17.37 -28.12
C LEU A 60 17.96 -17.11 -26.62
N ALA A 61 19.03 -16.87 -25.85
CA ALA A 61 18.94 -16.55 -24.43
C ALA A 61 18.21 -15.23 -24.20
N SER A 62 18.41 -14.23 -25.06
CA SER A 62 17.74 -12.93 -24.96
C SER A 62 16.23 -13.06 -25.20
N GLN A 63 15.82 -13.84 -26.21
CA GLN A 63 14.40 -14.07 -26.52
C GLN A 63 13.67 -14.84 -25.40
N HIS A 64 14.25 -15.94 -24.91
CA HIS A 64 13.64 -16.72 -23.83
C HIS A 64 13.61 -15.95 -22.51
N TYR A 65 14.59 -15.09 -22.27
CA TYR A 65 14.56 -14.19 -21.13
C TYR A 65 13.41 -13.18 -21.22
N GLU A 66 13.24 -12.50 -22.35
CA GLU A 66 12.16 -11.53 -22.53
C GLU A 66 10.78 -12.17 -22.29
N GLU A 67 10.56 -13.37 -22.84
CA GLU A 67 9.32 -14.11 -22.64
C GLU A 67 9.14 -14.57 -21.17
N GLY A 68 10.21 -15.04 -20.54
CA GLY A 68 10.20 -15.46 -19.13
C GLY A 68 9.92 -14.32 -18.17
N VAL A 69 10.50 -13.14 -18.42
CA VAL A 69 10.22 -11.91 -17.67
C VAL A 69 8.77 -11.50 -17.84
N ARG A 70 8.26 -11.46 -19.07
CA ARG A 70 6.86 -11.12 -19.33
C ARG A 70 5.89 -12.03 -18.57
N LYS A 71 6.07 -13.35 -18.68
CA LYS A 71 5.23 -14.34 -17.97
C LYS A 71 5.30 -14.17 -16.45
N SER A 72 6.48 -13.88 -15.92
CA SER A 72 6.66 -13.68 -14.49
C SER A 72 6.00 -12.37 -14.01
N PHE A 73 6.11 -11.29 -14.79
CA PHE A 73 5.42 -10.04 -14.51
C PHE A 73 3.90 -10.22 -14.53
N ASP A 74 3.36 -10.90 -15.54
CA ASP A 74 1.92 -11.19 -15.63
C ASP A 74 1.45 -12.03 -14.43
N ALA A 75 2.24 -13.02 -14.00
CA ALA A 75 1.93 -13.83 -12.82
C ALA A 75 1.93 -13.00 -11.53
N ILE A 76 2.94 -12.15 -11.35
CA ILE A 76 3.04 -11.24 -10.19
C ILE A 76 1.90 -10.23 -10.18
N HIS A 77 1.55 -9.67 -11.34
CA HIS A 77 0.44 -8.73 -11.48
C HIS A 77 -0.90 -9.38 -11.12
N LYS A 78 -1.12 -10.62 -11.58
CA LYS A 78 -2.28 -11.42 -11.17
C LYS A 78 -2.29 -11.67 -9.68
N LEU A 79 -1.14 -11.99 -9.07
CA LEU A 79 -1.00 -12.21 -7.63
C LEU A 79 -1.35 -10.94 -6.83
N PHE A 80 -0.87 -9.77 -7.27
CA PHE A 80 -1.21 -8.50 -6.64
C PHE A 80 -2.71 -8.19 -6.68
N LYS A 81 -3.39 -8.58 -7.76
CA LYS A 81 -4.84 -8.42 -7.92
C LYS A 81 -5.65 -9.46 -7.15
N SER A 82 -5.24 -10.73 -7.15
CA SER A 82 -6.02 -11.82 -6.56
C SER A 82 -5.95 -11.87 -5.04
N GLU A 83 -4.80 -11.49 -4.46
CA GLU A 83 -4.56 -11.60 -3.02
C GLU A 83 -4.89 -10.30 -2.26
N GLY A 84 -5.40 -9.28 -2.95
CA GLY A 84 -5.67 -7.97 -2.33
C GLY A 84 -4.41 -7.29 -1.78
N LEU A 85 -3.23 -7.67 -2.26
CA LEU A 85 -1.95 -7.13 -1.78
C LEU A 85 -1.85 -5.62 -1.99
N LEU A 86 -2.42 -5.10 -3.07
CA LEU A 86 -2.52 -3.65 -3.30
C LEU A 86 -3.32 -2.97 -2.18
N GLU A 87 -4.45 -3.53 -1.77
CA GLU A 87 -5.26 -2.98 -0.68
C GLU A 87 -4.55 -3.05 0.67
N GLN A 88 -3.85 -4.14 0.94
CA GLN A 88 -3.06 -4.25 2.17
C GLN A 88 -1.89 -3.25 2.20
N MET A 89 -1.23 -3.04 1.07
CA MET A 89 -0.14 -2.06 0.95
C MET A 89 -0.65 -0.62 1.10
N THR A 90 -1.82 -0.29 0.54
CA THR A 90 -2.45 1.02 0.74
C THR A 90 -2.80 1.23 2.21
N LYS A 91 -3.40 0.24 2.88
CA LYS A 91 -3.68 0.31 4.33
C LYS A 91 -2.41 0.48 5.16
N LEU A 92 -1.33 -0.22 4.83
CA LEU A 92 -0.04 -0.06 5.50
C LEU A 92 0.53 1.36 5.34
N ARG A 93 0.43 1.96 4.14
CA ARG A 93 0.85 3.35 3.91
C ARG A 93 0.00 4.34 4.70
N GLU A 94 -1.30 4.12 4.79
CA GLU A 94 -2.19 4.95 5.60
C GLU A 94 -1.82 4.85 7.09
N MET A 95 -1.59 3.63 7.59
CA MET A 95 -1.11 3.40 8.96
C MET A 95 0.25 4.05 9.22
N ASP A 96 1.18 4.05 8.27
CA ASP A 96 2.47 4.75 8.40
C ASP A 96 2.28 6.28 8.46
N LYS A 97 1.40 6.84 7.62
CA LYS A 97 1.04 8.27 7.67
C LYS A 97 0.43 8.63 9.03
N GLN A 98 -0.47 7.80 9.55
CA GLN A 98 -1.05 7.98 10.89
C GLN A 98 0.02 7.85 11.98
N GLN A 99 0.91 6.86 11.91
CA GLN A 99 1.98 6.64 12.89
C GLN A 99 2.95 7.82 12.97
N LYS A 100 3.23 8.51 11.85
CA LYS A 100 4.04 9.72 11.83
C LYS A 100 3.45 10.86 12.68
N GLN A 101 2.13 10.89 12.89
CA GLN A 101 1.48 11.86 13.78
C GLN A 101 1.79 11.58 15.26
N PHE A 102 2.12 10.33 15.59
CA PHE A 102 2.51 9.89 16.94
C PHE A 102 4.03 9.81 17.13
N LYS A 103 4.79 10.54 16.30
CA LYS A 103 6.26 10.56 16.37
C LYS A 103 6.70 11.09 17.74
N GLY A 104 7.37 10.25 18.52
CA GLY A 104 7.81 10.57 19.89
C GLY A 104 6.92 10.00 20.99
N THR A 105 5.76 9.45 20.65
CA THR A 105 4.91 8.70 21.58
C THR A 105 5.42 7.26 21.70
N THR A 106 5.60 6.74 22.92
CA THR A 106 6.02 5.35 23.12
C THR A 106 4.89 4.41 22.72
N VAL A 107 5.01 3.79 21.53
CA VAL A 107 4.08 2.75 21.09
C VAL A 107 4.44 1.44 21.80
N ARG A 108 3.52 0.92 22.61
CA ARG A 108 3.68 -0.36 23.30
C ARG A 108 3.60 -1.49 22.27
N ARG A 109 4.63 -2.34 22.21
CA ARG A 109 4.71 -3.46 21.25
C ARG A 109 4.18 -4.75 21.89
N PRO A 110 3.63 -5.68 21.09
CA PRO A 110 3.38 -7.04 21.55
C PRO A 110 4.66 -7.64 22.12
N THR A 111 4.52 -8.28 23.28
CA THR A 111 5.62 -8.85 24.06
C THR A 111 5.81 -10.34 23.79
N GLY A 112 4.84 -10.99 23.15
CA GLY A 112 4.80 -12.44 22.96
C GLY A 112 4.28 -13.21 24.17
N ILE A 113 3.92 -12.49 25.25
CA ILE A 113 3.33 -13.08 26.46
C ILE A 113 1.82 -12.86 26.38
N ALA A 114 1.07 -13.95 26.22
CA ALA A 114 -0.37 -13.91 25.93
C ALA A 114 -1.19 -13.06 26.92
N SER A 115 -0.88 -13.13 28.21
CA SER A 115 -1.60 -12.35 29.23
C SER A 115 -1.39 -10.84 29.08
N ILE A 116 -0.15 -10.42 28.79
CA ILE A 116 0.22 -9.02 28.59
C ILE A 116 -0.37 -8.49 27.28
N ASP A 117 -0.29 -9.29 26.22
CA ASP A 117 -0.77 -8.91 24.90
C ASP A 117 -2.30 -8.87 24.84
N THR A 118 -2.99 -9.75 25.58
CA THR A 118 -4.46 -9.70 25.73
C THR A 118 -4.89 -8.43 26.45
N GLN A 119 -4.19 -8.03 27.52
CA GLN A 119 -4.50 -6.78 28.22
C GLN A 119 -4.31 -5.57 27.29
N LEU A 120 -3.23 -5.54 26.51
CA LEU A 120 -2.98 -4.49 25.52
C LEU A 120 -4.13 -4.38 24.51
N LEU A 121 -4.66 -5.51 24.02
CA LEU A 121 -5.81 -5.53 23.11
C LEU A 121 -7.08 -4.97 23.76
N VAL A 122 -7.35 -5.36 25.02
CA VAL A 122 -8.49 -4.84 25.78
C VAL A 122 -8.38 -3.33 25.98
N ASP A 123 -7.19 -2.82 26.32
CA ASP A 123 -6.96 -1.39 26.51
C ASP A 123 -7.21 -0.60 25.20
N VAL A 124 -6.79 -1.14 24.06
CA VAL A 124 -7.04 -0.53 22.74
C VAL A 124 -8.53 -0.53 22.40
N LEU A 125 -9.24 -1.64 22.63
CA LEU A 125 -10.68 -1.76 22.38
C LEU A 125 -11.47 -0.79 23.27
N ASN A 126 -11.15 -0.74 24.56
CA ASN A 126 -11.79 0.17 25.51
C ASN A 126 -11.53 1.63 25.14
N THR A 127 -10.31 1.99 24.76
CA THR A 127 -10.00 3.35 24.28
C THR A 127 -10.80 3.70 23.03
N GLY A 128 -10.97 2.76 22.11
CA GLY A 128 -11.79 2.92 20.91
C GLY A 128 -13.27 3.11 21.21
N LEU A 129 -13.82 2.34 22.15
CA LEU A 129 -15.21 2.46 22.62
C LEU A 129 -15.44 3.82 23.30
N LEU A 130 -14.56 4.22 24.22
CA LEU A 130 -14.64 5.51 24.90
C LEU A 130 -14.58 6.69 23.92
N ARG A 131 -13.80 6.57 22.83
CA ARG A 131 -13.76 7.59 21.78
C ARG A 131 -15.10 7.73 21.06
N LYS A 132 -15.72 6.61 20.70
CA LYS A 132 -17.06 6.61 20.06
C LYS A 132 -18.13 7.15 20.99
N GLU A 133 -18.12 6.74 22.24
CA GLU A 133 -19.05 7.25 23.26
C GLU A 133 -18.89 8.76 23.43
N ARG A 134 -17.65 9.26 23.41
CA ARG A 134 -17.38 10.70 23.46
C ARG A 134 -17.91 11.43 22.22
N GLU A 135 -17.70 10.90 21.02
CA GLU A 135 -18.23 11.49 19.78
C GLU A 135 -19.76 11.60 19.83
N ILE A 136 -20.45 10.54 20.27
CA ILE A 136 -21.90 10.54 20.45
C ILE A 136 -22.34 11.58 21.50
N LEU A 137 -21.61 11.69 22.62
CA LEU A 137 -21.90 12.69 23.65
C LEU A 137 -21.73 14.13 23.12
N GLU A 138 -20.73 14.37 22.28
CA GLU A 138 -20.50 15.67 21.65
C GLU A 138 -21.64 16.02 20.68
N GLU A 139 -22.10 15.04 19.88
CA GLU A 139 -23.27 15.19 18.99
C GLU A 139 -24.55 15.49 19.78
N LEU A 140 -24.83 14.72 20.83
CA LEU A 140 -25.99 14.94 21.70
C LEU A 140 -25.95 16.30 22.39
N LYS A 141 -24.77 16.76 22.79
CA LYS A 141 -24.61 18.09 23.38
C LYS A 141 -24.91 19.19 22.37
N GLN A 142 -24.41 19.08 21.15
CA GLN A 142 -24.73 20.05 20.08
C GLN A 142 -26.24 20.07 19.77
N GLU A 143 -26.89 18.91 19.78
CA GLU A 143 -28.33 18.81 19.59
C GLU A 143 -29.09 19.44 20.77
N GLN A 144 -28.65 19.20 22.00
CA GLN A 144 -29.21 19.85 23.19
C GLN A 144 -29.06 21.38 23.14
N ASP A 145 -27.86 21.89 22.82
CA ASP A 145 -27.60 23.33 22.72
C ASP A 145 -28.50 23.96 21.65
N LYS A 146 -28.66 23.30 20.51
CA LYS A 146 -29.60 23.73 19.46
C LYS A 146 -31.05 23.75 19.93
N LEU A 147 -31.51 22.72 20.64
CA LEU A 147 -32.86 22.68 21.20
C LEU A 147 -33.09 23.75 22.27
N ILE A 148 -32.07 24.05 23.08
CA ILE A 148 -32.10 25.14 24.05
C ILE A 148 -32.22 26.48 23.32
N ASP A 149 -31.42 26.72 22.28
CA ASP A 149 -31.50 27.93 21.48
C ASP A 149 -32.89 28.08 20.82
N GLU A 150 -33.45 26.99 20.28
CA GLU A 150 -34.81 26.97 19.73
C GLU A 150 -35.86 27.29 20.79
N LEU A 151 -35.79 26.69 21.98
CA LEU A 151 -36.68 26.99 23.12
C LEU A 151 -36.56 28.43 23.61
N THR A 152 -35.33 28.95 23.68
CA THR A 152 -35.05 30.32 24.15
C THR A 152 -35.57 31.35 23.14
N ASN A 153 -35.51 31.03 21.84
CA ASN A 153 -36.09 31.86 20.77
C ASN A 153 -37.62 31.73 20.63
N LEU A 154 -38.22 30.68 21.18
CA LEU A 154 -39.67 30.46 21.23
C LEU A 154 -40.36 31.06 22.46
N SER A 155 -39.61 31.69 23.37
CA SER A 155 -40.13 32.30 24.60
C SER A 155 -40.20 33.83 24.48
N PRO A 156 -41.22 34.42 23.80
CA PRO A 156 -41.58 35.80 24.03
C PRO A 156 -42.49 35.86 25.26
N SER A 157 -41.93 36.29 26.38
CA SER A 157 -42.67 36.86 27.52
C SER A 157 -41.89 38.01 28.10
#